data_AF-A0A0N4YLU6-F1
#
_entry.id   AF-A0A0N4YLU6-F1
#
_cell.length_a   1.000
_cell.length_b   1.000
_cell.length_c   1.000
_cell.angle_alpha   90.00
_cell.angle_beta   90.00
_cell.angle_gamma   90.00
#
_symmetry.space_group_name_H-M   'P 1'
#
loop_
_entity.id
_entity.type
_entity.pdbx_description
1 polymer ?
#
loop_
_entity_poly.entity_id
_entity_poly.type
_entity_poly.pdbx_seq_one_letter_code
_entity_poly.pdbx_strand_id
1 'polypeptide(L)'
;MSLYQILAINEKHQSVDLNVWVIQKWKDDFLGWNPYLYGMINTTILPVVMNREETERYINVVVTTNFWKGERGAEIKFMYPALYRTSCVLDISDIDYEAEFTDVNLDNFIPNEEWVVVSFKMNRVEEKFVCCPEPWVLLEAVLVVRRKPLYYIVNLVIPTSVITMVAVTGFFTAASTSSER
;
A
#
# COMPACT_ATOMS: atom_id res chain seq x y z
N MET A 1 7.54 -5.24 0.35
CA MET A 1 6.46 -4.28 0.70
C MET A 1 5.43 -5.00 1.57
N SER A 2 4.80 -4.31 2.53
CA SER A 2 3.69 -4.87 3.32
C SER A 2 2.54 -3.88 3.43
N LEU A 3 1.32 -4.35 3.18
CA LEU A 3 0.10 -3.55 3.31
C LEU A 3 -0.43 -3.64 4.74
N TYR A 4 -0.53 -2.51 5.44
CA TYR A 4 -1.05 -2.47 6.81
C TYR A 4 -2.55 -2.22 6.84
N GLN A 5 -3.04 -1.23 6.09
CA GLN A 5 -4.45 -0.86 6.08
C GLN A 5 -4.85 -0.13 4.79
N ILE A 6 -6.08 -0.36 4.32
CA ILE A 6 -6.75 0.51 3.35
C ILE A 6 -7.48 1.62 4.13
N LEU A 7 -7.06 2.88 3.96
CA LEU A 7 -7.65 4.00 4.69
C LEU A 7 -8.95 4.47 4.03
N ALA A 8 -8.90 4.72 2.72
CA ALA A 8 -10.05 5.16 1.96
C ALA A 8 -9.90 4.81 0.47
N ILE A 9 -11.04 4.50 -0.16
CA ILE A 9 -11.15 4.33 -1.62
C ILE A 9 -12.22 5.30 -2.09
N ASN A 10 -11.82 6.29 -2.88
CA ASN A 10 -12.73 7.26 -3.45
C ASN A 10 -12.92 6.97 -4.94
N GLU A 11 -14.04 6.34 -5.29
CA GLU A 11 -14.36 6.00 -6.68
C GLU A 11 -14.59 7.24 -7.54
N LYS A 12 -15.24 8.28 -7.00
CA LYS A 12 -15.57 9.51 -7.74
C LYS A 12 -14.30 10.29 -8.10
N HIS A 13 -13.35 10.35 -7.18
CA HIS A 13 -12.08 11.05 -7.37
C HIS A 13 -10.96 10.14 -7.86
N GLN A 14 -11.25 8.85 -8.11
CA GLN A 14 -10.28 7.82 -8.51
C GLN A 14 -9.00 7.81 -7.65
N SER A 15 -9.15 8.01 -6.34
CA SER A 15 -8.02 8.06 -5.42
C SER A 15 -8.11 6.95 -4.39
N VAL A 16 -6.98 6.29 -4.13
CA VAL A 16 -6.84 5.25 -3.12
C VAL A 16 -5.79 5.72 -2.13
N ASP A 17 -6.16 5.71 -0.84
CA ASP A 17 -5.27 6.03 0.27
C ASP A 17 -4.90 4.74 1.01
N LEU A 18 -3.63 4.35 0.92
CA LEU A 18 -3.11 3.13 1.51
C LEU A 18 -2.04 3.43 2.56
N ASN A 19 -2.11 2.73 3.70
CA ASN A 19 -1.03 2.69 4.67
C ASN A 19 -0.15 1.47 4.39
N VAL A 20 1.04 1.72 3.85
CA VAL A 20 1.98 0.69 3.43
C VAL A 20 3.32 0.88 4.11
N TRP A 21 3.91 -0.22 4.56
CA TRP A 21 5.32 -0.25 4.93
C TRP A 21 6.18 -0.65 3.74
N VAL A 22 7.06 0.26 3.34
CA VAL A 22 8.03 0.02 2.29
C VAL A 22 9.34 -0.40 2.95
N ILE A 23 9.91 -1.49 2.44
CA ILE A 23 11.18 -2.03 2.88
C ILE A 23 12.09 -1.96 1.66
N GLN A 24 13.07 -1.07 1.70
CA GLN A 24 14.13 -0.98 0.71
C GLN A 24 15.38 -1.64 1.28
N LYS A 25 16.05 -2.44 0.45
CA LYS A 25 17.30 -3.09 0.79
C LYS A 25 18.32 -2.78 -0.30
N TRP A 26 19.50 -2.35 0.10
CA TRP A 26 20.62 -2.19 -0.83
C TRP A 26 21.92 -2.62 -0.15
N LYS A 27 22.92 -2.89 -0.98
CA LYS A 27 24.27 -3.21 -0.53
C LYS A 27 25.15 -1.99 -0.72
N ASP A 28 25.92 -1.67 0.31
CA ASP A 28 26.95 -0.62 0.25
C ASP A 28 28.30 -1.25 0.53
N ASP A 29 29.19 -1.21 -0.47
CA ASP A 29 30.52 -1.81 -0.41
C ASP A 29 31.48 -1.04 0.51
N PHE A 30 31.24 0.25 0.74
CA PHE A 30 32.09 1.11 1.57
C PHE A 30 31.71 1.00 3.05
N LEU A 31 30.46 0.63 3.36
CA LEU A 31 29.93 0.63 4.73
C LEU A 31 30.20 -0.69 5.49
N GLY A 32 31.30 -1.39 5.22
CA GLY A 32 31.65 -2.67 5.86
C GLY A 32 32.64 -2.55 7.03
N TRP A 33 32.49 -3.39 8.06
CA TRP A 33 33.44 -3.49 9.17
C TRP A 33 33.61 -4.93 9.67
N ASN A 34 34.74 -5.20 10.34
CA ASN A 34 35.04 -6.47 10.98
C ASN A 34 34.51 -6.49 12.43
N PRO A 35 33.50 -7.33 12.78
CA PRO A 35 32.93 -7.39 14.13
C PRO A 35 33.97 -7.62 15.24
N TYR A 36 35.06 -8.35 14.98
CA TYR A 36 36.09 -8.61 15.97
C TYR A 36 36.80 -7.34 16.46
N LEU A 37 36.88 -6.30 15.62
CA LEU A 37 37.50 -5.02 15.96
C LEU A 37 36.54 -4.05 16.67
N TYR A 38 35.24 -4.31 16.62
CA TYR A 38 34.18 -3.42 17.11
C TYR A 38 33.30 -4.10 18.15
N GLY A 39 33.88 -4.95 19.01
CA GLY A 39 33.15 -5.55 20.14
C GLY A 39 32.06 -6.56 19.73
N MET A 40 32.26 -7.29 18.63
CA MET A 40 31.29 -8.25 18.05
C MET A 40 29.95 -7.63 17.63
N ILE A 41 29.94 -6.34 17.28
CA ILE A 41 28.76 -5.68 16.76
C ILE A 41 28.52 -6.10 15.31
N ASN A 42 27.40 -6.79 15.08
CA ASN A 42 26.99 -7.25 13.75
C ASN A 42 26.02 -6.29 13.05
N THR A 43 25.24 -5.56 13.85
CA THR A 43 24.18 -4.68 13.36
C THR A 43 24.24 -3.36 14.10
N THR A 44 24.13 -2.27 13.36
CA THR A 44 24.05 -0.91 13.91
C THR A 44 22.87 -0.18 13.30
N ILE A 45 22.39 0.86 14.00
CA ILE A 45 21.33 1.72 13.52
C ILE A 45 21.95 3.07 13.21
N LEU A 46 21.80 3.53 11.97
CA LEU A 46 22.26 4.83 11.55
C LEU A 46 21.07 5.75 11.30
N PRO A 47 21.04 6.96 11.89
CA PRO A 47 20.04 7.95 11.53
C PRO A 47 20.40 8.53 10.16
N VAL A 48 19.49 8.42 9.20
CA VAL A 48 19.59 9.08 7.89
C VAL A 48 18.66 10.28 7.89
N VAL A 49 19.19 11.41 7.43
CA VAL A 49 18.41 12.64 7.26
C VAL A 49 17.76 12.59 5.88
N MET A 50 16.44 12.46 5.84
CA MET A 50 15.69 12.78 4.64
C MET A 50 15.37 14.27 4.65
N ASN A 51 15.87 14.98 3.64
CA ASN A 51 15.54 16.37 3.40
C ASN A 51 14.46 16.44 2.32
N ARG A 52 13.26 16.88 2.68
CA ARG A 52 12.17 17.16 1.73
C ARG A 52 11.56 18.50 2.09
N GLU A 53 11.72 19.47 1.19
CA GLU A 53 11.04 20.78 1.18
C GLU A 53 10.67 21.29 2.58
N GLU A 54 11.69 21.56 3.41
CA GLU A 54 11.59 22.16 4.77
C GLU A 54 11.15 21.24 5.92
N THR A 55 11.04 19.92 5.71
CA THR A 55 10.93 18.96 6.81
C THR A 55 12.16 18.05 6.86
N GLU A 56 13.01 18.26 7.86
CA GLU A 56 14.06 17.30 8.22
C GLU A 56 13.41 16.16 9.00
N ARG A 57 13.44 14.94 8.44
CA ARG A 57 13.03 13.74 9.17
C ARG A 57 14.22 12.82 9.32
N TYR A 58 14.60 12.59 10.58
CA TYR A 58 15.54 11.54 10.95
C TYR A 58 14.81 10.20 10.88
N ILE A 59 15.27 9.31 10.01
CA ILE A 59 14.75 7.96 9.93
C ILE A 59 15.89 7.00 10.17
N ASN A 60 15.64 6.04 11.03
CA ASN A 60 16.62 5.04 11.42
C ASN A 60 16.72 3.97 10.34
N VAL A 61 17.95 3.68 9.94
CA VAL A 61 18.28 2.65 8.96
C VAL A 61 19.08 1.57 9.67
N VAL A 62 18.72 0.31 9.44
CA VAL A 62 19.42 -0.83 10.04
C VAL A 62 20.53 -1.26 9.10
N VAL A 63 21.75 -1.24 9.58
CA VAL A 63 22.94 -1.65 8.83
C VAL A 63 23.45 -2.96 9.40
N THR A 64 23.62 -3.96 8.55
CA THR A 64 24.11 -5.29 8.92
C THR A 64 25.40 -5.59 8.18
N THR A 65 26.48 -5.90 8.91
CA THR A 65 27.76 -6.27 8.28
C THR A 65 27.64 -7.58 7.51
N ASN A 66 28.18 -7.63 6.30
CA ASN A 66 28.27 -8.86 5.50
C ASN A 66 29.51 -9.70 5.81
N PHE A 67 30.30 -9.33 6.83
CA PHE A 67 31.53 -10.02 7.22
C PHE A 67 31.35 -11.54 7.41
N TRP A 68 30.25 -11.97 8.05
CA TRP A 68 29.97 -13.40 8.28
C TRP A 68 29.62 -14.18 7.01
N LYS A 69 29.16 -13.49 5.96
CA LYS A 69 28.93 -14.06 4.64
C LYS A 69 30.23 -14.12 3.81
N GLY A 70 31.33 -13.55 4.30
CA GLY A 70 32.59 -13.43 3.56
C GLY A 70 32.57 -12.37 2.46
N GLU A 71 31.54 -11.52 2.40
CA GLU A 71 31.42 -10.46 1.41
C GLU A 71 31.90 -9.11 1.97
N ARG A 72 32.38 -8.23 1.08
CA ARG A 72 32.67 -6.84 1.41
C ARG A 72 31.38 -6.02 1.55
N GLY A 73 31.46 -4.97 2.35
CA GLY A 73 30.37 -4.04 2.58
C GLY A 73 29.38 -4.44 3.69
N ALA A 74 28.25 -3.74 3.70
CA ALA A 74 27.11 -4.02 4.57
C ALA A 74 25.80 -4.03 3.78
N GLU A 75 24.84 -4.81 4.30
CA GLU A 75 23.46 -4.80 3.85
C GLU A 75 22.69 -3.76 4.65
N ILE A 76 22.08 -2.81 3.94
CA ILE A 76 21.33 -1.72 4.53
C ILE A 76 19.84 -1.99 4.33
N LYS A 77 19.07 -1.93 5.41
CA LYS A 77 17.61 -2.11 5.43
C LYS A 77 16.94 -0.82 5.88
N PHE A 78 16.20 -0.23 4.96
CA PHE A 78 15.44 0.98 5.20
C PHE A 78 13.95 0.67 5.22
N MET A 79 13.31 0.94 6.35
CA MET A 79 11.89 0.72 6.54
C MET A 79 11.22 2.05 6.86
N TYR A 80 10.29 2.47 6.02
CA TYR A 80 9.53 3.69 6.26
C TYR A 80 8.04 3.46 5.99
N PRO A 81 7.15 4.03 6.82
CA PRO A 81 5.74 4.06 6.53
C PRO A 81 5.50 5.08 5.42
N ALA A 82 4.78 4.65 4.37
CA ALA A 82 4.41 5.48 3.26
C ALA A 82 2.88 5.53 3.15
N LEU A 83 2.35 6.76 3.18
CA LEU A 83 0.97 7.02 2.78
C LEU A 83 0.99 7.20 1.26
N TYR A 84 0.59 6.16 0.53
CA TYR A 84 0.44 6.26 -0.91
C TYR A 84 -0.95 6.78 -1.23
N ARG A 85 -0.97 7.98 -1.83
CA ARG A 85 -2.15 8.54 -2.49
C ARG A 85 -1.88 8.50 -3.99
N THR A 86 -2.37 7.47 -4.65
CA THR A 86 -2.10 7.29 -6.08
C THR A 86 -3.13 8.07 -6.89
N SER A 87 -2.66 9.10 -7.61
CA SER A 87 -3.39 9.73 -8.73
C SER A 87 -2.53 9.84 -10.00
N CYS A 88 -1.27 9.39 -9.97
CA CYS A 88 -0.31 9.47 -11.08
C CYS A 88 0.83 8.44 -10.92
N VAL A 89 1.59 8.24 -12.00
CA VAL A 89 2.84 7.44 -12.09
C VAL A 89 3.94 8.14 -11.27
N LEU A 90 4.65 7.36 -10.46
CA LEU A 90 5.83 7.81 -9.71
C LEU A 90 7.06 7.65 -10.60
N ASP A 91 7.84 8.70 -10.77
CA ASP A 91 9.01 8.72 -11.64
C ASP A 91 10.33 8.69 -10.83
N ILE A 92 11.15 7.66 -11.01
CA ILE A 92 12.48 7.52 -10.38
C ILE A 92 13.41 6.84 -11.40
N SER A 93 14.20 7.63 -12.13
CA SER A 93 15.03 7.19 -13.27
C SER A 93 16.36 6.54 -12.90
N ASP A 94 16.91 6.86 -11.72
CA ASP A 94 18.35 6.67 -11.48
C ASP A 94 18.70 5.40 -10.68
N ILE A 95 17.71 4.58 -10.32
CA ILE A 95 17.91 3.41 -9.45
C ILE A 95 17.22 2.18 -10.07
N ASP A 96 18.00 1.12 -10.32
CA ASP A 96 17.48 -0.17 -10.79
C ASP A 96 16.82 -0.93 -9.63
N TYR A 97 15.49 -0.83 -9.53
CA TYR A 97 14.72 -1.49 -8.50
C TYR A 97 14.36 -2.94 -8.91
N GLU A 98 14.52 -3.86 -7.97
CA GLU A 98 14.02 -5.23 -8.10
C GLU A 98 13.08 -5.56 -6.94
N ALA A 99 11.94 -6.17 -7.26
CA ALA A 99 11.01 -6.64 -6.26
C ALA A 99 11.52 -7.95 -5.66
N GLU A 100 11.85 -7.95 -4.36
CA GLU A 100 12.26 -9.17 -3.64
C GLU A 100 11.19 -10.27 -3.67
N PHE A 101 9.91 -9.86 -3.66
CA PHE A 101 8.75 -10.74 -3.76
C PHE A 101 7.70 -10.14 -4.69
N THR A 102 7.05 -10.99 -5.48
CA THR A 102 5.96 -10.61 -6.40
C THR A 102 4.66 -10.35 -5.66
N ASP A 103 4.37 -11.09 -4.59
CA ASP A 103 3.19 -10.89 -3.76
C ASP A 103 3.51 -9.96 -2.59
N VAL A 104 2.61 -9.01 -2.33
CA VAL A 104 2.76 -8.08 -1.20
C VAL A 104 2.34 -8.77 0.10
N ASN A 105 3.15 -8.63 1.15
CA ASN A 105 2.84 -9.25 2.44
C ASN A 105 1.60 -8.61 3.10
N LEU A 106 0.61 -9.44 3.39
CA LEU A 106 -0.69 -9.12 4.01
C LEU A 106 -0.85 -9.73 5.42
N ASP A 107 0.19 -10.32 6.01
CA ASP A 107 0.13 -11.02 7.31
C ASP A 107 -0.35 -10.10 8.45
N ASN A 108 0.09 -8.84 8.42
CA ASN A 108 -0.27 -7.82 9.41
C ASN A 108 -1.38 -6.87 8.89
N PHE A 109 -2.16 -7.30 7.90
CA PHE A 109 -3.21 -6.47 7.31
C PHE A 109 -4.42 -6.36 8.24
N ILE A 110 -4.82 -5.13 8.56
CA ILE A 110 -6.06 -4.86 9.28
C ILE A 110 -7.22 -4.94 8.27
N PRO A 111 -8.16 -5.90 8.44
CA PRO A 111 -9.25 -6.08 7.49
C PRO A 111 -10.19 -4.88 7.49
N ASN A 112 -10.60 -4.46 6.28
CA ASN A 112 -11.55 -3.37 6.12
C ASN A 112 -13.01 -3.87 6.16
N GLU A 113 -13.92 -3.02 6.66
CA GLU A 113 -15.35 -3.33 6.76
C GLU A 113 -16.08 -3.22 5.42
N GLU A 114 -15.57 -2.40 4.50
CA GLU A 114 -16.19 -2.16 3.21
C GLU A 114 -15.51 -2.92 2.07
N TRP A 115 -14.19 -3.17 2.16
CA TRP A 115 -13.40 -3.73 1.07
C TRP A 115 -12.67 -5.01 1.47
N VAL A 116 -12.57 -5.95 0.54
CA VAL A 116 -11.76 -7.17 0.63
C VAL A 116 -10.64 -7.07 -0.39
N VAL A 117 -9.40 -7.32 0.04
CA VAL A 117 -8.27 -7.47 -0.87
C VAL A 117 -8.36 -8.85 -1.52
N VAL A 118 -8.48 -8.90 -2.85
CA VAL A 118 -8.50 -10.14 -3.63
C VAL A 118 -7.09 -10.57 -3.99
N SER A 119 -6.27 -9.62 -4.45
CA SER A 119 -4.86 -9.85 -4.73
C SER A 119 -4.08 -8.54 -4.66
N PHE A 120 -2.84 -8.58 -4.20
CA PHE A 120 -1.93 -7.45 -4.29
C PHE A 120 -0.57 -7.93 -4.77
N LYS A 121 -0.22 -7.57 -6.00
CA LYS A 121 0.99 -8.01 -6.69
C LYS A 121 1.86 -6.84 -7.11
N MET A 122 3.15 -7.08 -7.24
CA MET A 122 4.13 -6.12 -7.72
C MET A 122 4.94 -6.73 -8.87
N ASN A 123 4.96 -6.04 -10.01
CA ASN A 123 5.64 -6.45 -11.22
C ASN A 123 6.71 -5.42 -11.60
N ARG A 124 7.86 -5.90 -12.07
CA ARG A 124 8.86 -5.05 -12.73
C ARG A 124 8.48 -4.90 -14.20
N VAL A 125 8.41 -3.66 -14.67
CA VAL A 125 8.14 -3.33 -16.07
C VAL A 125 9.30 -2.48 -16.57
N GLU A 126 9.93 -2.93 -17.65
CA GLU A 126 10.98 -2.17 -18.32
C GLU A 126 10.37 -1.51 -19.55
N GLU A 127 10.37 -0.19 -19.58
CA GLU A 127 9.75 0.59 -20.65
C GLU A 127 10.76 1.52 -21.30
N LYS A 128 10.85 1.48 -22.63
CA LYS A 128 11.71 2.38 -23.40
C LYS A 128 10.90 3.55 -23.94
N PHE A 129 11.07 4.71 -23.31
CA PHE A 129 10.44 5.95 -23.77
C PHE A 129 11.16 6.54 -24.98
N VAL A 130 10.41 7.21 -25.86
CA VAL A 130 10.93 7.84 -27.09
C VAL A 130 12.00 8.89 -26.81
N CYS A 131 11.96 9.51 -25.62
CA CYS A 131 12.89 10.55 -25.21
C CYS A 131 14.29 10.05 -24.84
N CYS A 132 14.45 8.77 -24.46
CA CYS A 132 15.68 8.29 -23.82
C CYS A 132 16.33 7.09 -24.54
N PRO A 133 17.67 7.03 -24.60
CA PRO A 133 18.38 5.90 -25.20
C PRO A 133 18.25 4.62 -24.36
N GLU A 134 18.31 4.75 -23.03
CA GLU A 134 18.20 3.67 -22.05
C GLU A 134 16.75 3.41 -21.61
N PRO A 135 16.36 2.14 -21.37
CA PRO A 135 15.04 1.80 -20.83
C PRO A 135 14.92 2.17 -19.35
N TRP A 136 13.71 2.53 -18.94
CA TRP A 136 13.36 2.91 -17.58
C TRP A 136 12.77 1.70 -16.87
N VAL A 137 13.13 1.50 -15.59
CA VAL A 137 12.61 0.42 -14.76
C VAL A 137 11.51 0.96 -13.86
N LEU A 138 10.30 0.43 -14.02
CA LEU A 138 9.13 0.80 -13.25
C LEU A 138 8.69 -0.39 -12.38
N LEU A 139 8.30 -0.12 -11.15
CA LEU A 139 7.61 -1.09 -10.30
C LEU A 139 6.11 -0.81 -10.32
N GLU A 140 5.35 -1.68 -10.97
CA GLU A 140 3.89 -1.60 -11.05
C GLU A 140 3.27 -2.42 -9.91
N ALA A 141 2.51 -1.76 -9.04
CA ALA A 141 1.81 -2.39 -7.93
C ALA A 141 0.32 -2.51 -8.25
N VAL A 142 -0.16 -3.74 -8.47
CA VAL A 142 -1.54 -4.05 -8.87
C VAL A 142 -2.33 -4.52 -7.66
N LEU A 143 -3.18 -3.64 -7.14
CA LEU A 143 -4.12 -3.93 -6.05
C LEU A 143 -5.51 -4.21 -6.62
N VAL A 144 -6.01 -5.43 -6.39
CA VAL A 144 -7.37 -5.85 -6.76
C VAL A 144 -8.21 -5.93 -5.49
N VAL A 145 -9.25 -5.11 -5.41
CA VAL A 145 -10.20 -5.07 -4.28
C VAL A 145 -11.62 -5.42 -4.72
N ARG A 146 -12.39 -5.97 -3.79
CA ARG A 146 -13.81 -6.28 -3.95
C ARG A 146 -14.62 -5.62 -2.83
N ARG A 147 -15.71 -4.95 -3.19
CA ARG A 147 -16.64 -4.31 -2.25
C ARG A 147 -17.52 -5.34 -1.53
N LYS A 148 -17.73 -5.19 -0.23
CA LYS A 148 -18.69 -5.95 0.58
C LYS A 148 -20.09 -5.32 0.46
N PRO A 149 -21.14 -6.08 0.10
CA PRO A 149 -22.47 -5.50 -0.16
C PRO A 149 -23.29 -5.22 1.12
N LEU A 150 -22.86 -5.71 2.29
CA LEU A 150 -23.66 -5.74 3.51
C LEU A 150 -24.23 -4.36 3.91
N TYR A 151 -23.39 -3.32 3.88
CA TYR A 151 -23.79 -1.96 4.24
C TYR A 151 -24.95 -1.44 3.36
N TYR A 152 -24.84 -1.64 2.04
CA TYR A 152 -25.86 -1.21 1.09
C TYR A 152 -27.15 -2.02 1.21
N ILE A 153 -27.04 -3.32 1.50
CA ILE A 153 -28.21 -4.16 1.71
C ILE A 153 -29.02 -3.65 2.90
N VAL A 154 -28.36 -3.42 4.04
CA VAL A 154 -29.03 -3.00 5.28
C VAL A 154 -29.58 -1.58 5.20
N ASN A 155 -28.82 -0.64 4.64
CA ASN A 155 -29.17 0.78 4.70
C ASN A 155 -29.93 1.31 3.48
N LEU A 156 -29.88 0.60 2.33
CA LEU A 156 -30.49 1.07 1.09
C LEU A 156 -31.53 0.08 0.56
N VAL A 157 -31.20 -1.20 0.45
CA VAL A 157 -32.09 -2.20 -0.16
C VAL A 157 -33.25 -2.55 0.78
N ILE A 158 -32.98 -2.84 2.06
CA ILE A 158 -34.04 -3.22 3.02
C ILE A 158 -35.08 -2.09 3.17
N PRO A 159 -34.72 -0.82 3.47
CA PRO A 159 -35.72 0.24 3.62
C PRO A 159 -36.54 0.50 2.35
N THR A 160 -35.90 0.49 1.17
CA THR A 160 -36.62 0.69 -0.10
C THR A 160 -37.55 -0.48 -0.43
N SER A 161 -37.16 -1.71 -0.11
CA SER A 161 -38.03 -2.88 -0.25
C SER A 161 -39.26 -2.81 0.67
N VAL A 162 -39.10 -2.32 1.90
CA VAL A 162 -40.22 -2.16 2.84
C VAL A 162 -41.17 -1.07 2.37
N ILE A 163 -40.66 0.09 1.93
CA ILE A 163 -41.49 1.18 1.42
C ILE A 163 -42.27 0.75 0.17
N THR A 164 -41.63 0.04 -0.76
CA THR A 164 -42.31 -0.45 -1.97
C THR A 164 -43.36 -1.50 -1.63
N MET A 165 -43.10 -2.39 -0.67
CA MET A 165 -44.09 -3.35 -0.18
C MET A 165 -45.31 -2.65 0.43
N VAL A 166 -45.11 -1.65 1.30
CA VAL A 166 -46.21 -0.86 1.89
C VAL A 166 -47.01 -0.15 0.79
N ALA A 167 -46.34 0.45 -0.20
CA ALA A 167 -46.99 1.12 -1.32
C ALA A 167 -47.88 0.17 -2.15
N VAL A 168 -47.39 -1.03 -2.47
CA VAL A 168 -48.18 -2.06 -3.16
C VAL A 168 -49.38 -2.48 -2.32
N THR A 169 -49.18 -2.66 -1.00
CA THR A 169 -50.27 -3.07 -0.10
C THR A 169 -51.38 -2.01 -0.04
N GLY A 170 -51.02 -0.72 -0.07
CA GLY A 170 -51.97 0.39 -0.13
C GLY A 170 -52.85 0.43 -1.38
N PHE A 171 -52.43 -0.17 -2.50
CA PHE A 171 -53.30 -0.32 -3.69
C PHE A 171 -54.34 -1.44 -3.53
N PHE A 172 -54.05 -2.46 -2.72
CA PHE A 172 -54.95 -3.60 -2.50
C PHE A 172 -55.86 -3.43 -1.28
N THR A 173 -55.56 -2.50 -0.37
CA THR A 173 -56.49 -2.14 0.70
C THR A 173 -57.75 -1.54 0.08
N ALA A 174 -58.89 -2.20 0.27
CA ALA A 174 -60.17 -1.69 -0.20
C ALA A 174 -60.40 -0.28 0.34
N ALA A 175 -60.95 0.62 -0.48
CA ALA A 175 -61.36 1.96 -0.04
C ALA A 175 -62.56 1.84 0.91
N SER A 176 -62.32 1.42 2.16
CA SER A 176 -63.31 1.55 3.22
C SER A 176 -63.29 3.01 3.67
N THR A 177 -64.30 3.73 3.19
CA THR A 177 -64.74 5.06 3.60
C THR A 177 -64.60 5.31 5.10
N SER A 178 -63.63 6.13 5.53
CA SER A 178 -63.85 7.46 6.12
C SER A 178 -62.50 8.04 6.54
N SER A 179 -62.11 9.16 5.93
CA SER A 179 -61.10 10.10 6.42
C SER A 179 -59.75 9.52 6.84
N GLU A 180 -58.84 9.31 5.88
CA GLU A 180 -57.43 9.71 6.00
C GLU A 180 -56.76 9.47 4.64
N ARG A 181 -56.47 10.57 3.96
CA ARG A 181 -55.77 10.62 2.68
C ARG A 181 -54.68 11.67 2.80
#